data_AF-A0A1G7C0J6-F1
#
_entry.id   AF-A0A1G7C0J6-F1
#
_cell.length_a   1.000
_cell.length_b   1.000
_cell.length_c   1.000
_cell.angle_alpha   90.00
_cell.angle_beta   90.00
_cell.angle_gamma   90.00
#
_symmetry.space_group_name_H-M   'P 1'
#
loop_
_entity.id
_entity.type
_entity.pdbx_description
1 polymer ?
#
loop_
_entity_poly.entity_id
_entity_poly.type
_entity_poly.pdbx_seq_one_letter_code
_entity_poly.pdbx_strand_id
1 'polypeptide(L)'
;MSDNKNYTTPANVHDRYNVILNELLRTLELVANKRIEETQLSQQLLEIGIDTGLISDFKKLLENPVSHFLDSKDSINRVLSDALTKIVATYLYNNKDIVKHAFRTKVSSNGALHFSIVLKEDTYENRGQLLKFLTGYKQFENWEAHPINFQFVPERLISKIETIGQIV
;
A
#
# COMPACT_ATOMS: atom_id res chain seq x y z
N MET A 1 1.51 20.22 45.01
CA MET A 1 0.78 20.73 43.83
C MET A 1 1.36 20.03 42.63
N SER A 2 0.65 19.04 42.10
CA SER A 2 1.11 18.23 40.96
C SER A 2 0.11 18.45 39.84
N ASP A 3 0.50 19.25 38.85
CA ASP A 3 -0.31 19.52 37.66
C ASP A 3 -0.31 18.31 36.74
N ASN A 4 -1.43 17.59 36.75
CA ASN A 4 -1.67 16.50 35.81
C ASN A 4 -2.28 17.10 34.53
N LYS A 5 -1.44 17.35 33.52
CA LYS A 5 -1.89 17.79 32.19
C LYS A 5 -2.48 16.60 31.44
N ASN A 6 -3.81 16.50 31.45
CA ASN A 6 -4.56 15.66 30.52
C ASN A 6 -4.33 16.17 29.08
N TYR A 7 -3.55 15.43 28.30
CA TYR A 7 -3.50 15.60 26.85
C TYR A 7 -4.75 14.96 26.25
N THR A 8 -5.77 15.77 25.96
CA THR A 8 -6.88 15.35 25.12
C THR A 8 -6.41 15.31 23.67
N THR A 9 -6.33 14.11 23.10
CA THR A 9 -6.15 13.90 21.66
C THR A 9 -7.30 14.61 20.93
N PRO A 10 -7.04 15.51 19.97
CA PRO A 10 -8.11 16.25 19.30
C PRO A 10 -8.98 15.31 18.47
N ALA A 11 -10.29 15.35 18.72
CA ALA A 11 -11.34 14.50 18.14
C ALA A 11 -11.30 14.35 16.59
N ASN A 12 -10.67 15.30 15.89
CA ASN A 12 -10.64 15.38 14.42
C ASN A 12 -9.77 14.31 13.74
N VAL A 13 -8.76 13.75 14.42
CA VAL A 13 -7.83 12.79 13.80
C VAL A 13 -8.44 11.39 13.77
N HIS A 14 -9.10 10.99 14.85
CA HIS A 14 -9.70 9.66 14.99
C HIS A 14 -10.89 9.47 14.03
N ASP A 15 -11.72 10.50 13.86
CA ASP A 15 -12.86 10.48 12.95
C ASP A 15 -12.42 10.35 11.47
N ARG A 16 -11.29 10.97 11.09
CA ARG A 16 -10.74 10.84 9.73
C ARG A 16 -10.19 9.45 9.44
N TYR A 17 -9.53 8.82 10.42
CA TYR A 17 -9.07 7.44 10.28
C TYR A 17 -10.25 6.48 10.12
N ASN A 18 -11.32 6.67 10.89
CA ASN A 18 -12.52 5.84 10.82
C ASN A 18 -13.25 5.96 9.46
N VAL A 19 -13.31 7.15 8.88
CA VAL A 19 -13.89 7.34 7.52
C VAL A 19 -13.09 6.57 6.47
N ILE A 20 -11.76 6.66 6.50
CA ILE A 20 -10.90 5.95 5.53
C ILE A 20 -10.95 4.44 5.74
N LEU A 21 -10.95 3.97 6.99
CA LEU A 21 -11.08 2.56 7.31
C LEU A 21 -12.43 2.00 6.85
N ASN A 22 -13.52 2.72 7.06
CA ASN A 22 -14.84 2.30 6.59
C ASN A 22 -14.92 2.26 5.06
N GLU A 23 -14.32 3.23 4.36
CA GLU A 23 -14.28 3.22 2.89
C GLU A 23 -13.42 2.07 2.34
N LEU A 24 -12.30 1.76 3.00
CA LEU A 24 -11.48 0.59 2.68
C LEU A 24 -12.24 -0.71 2.91
N LEU A 25 -12.90 -0.86 4.05
CA LEU A 25 -13.70 -2.04 4.37
C LEU A 25 -14.85 -2.21 3.36
N ARG A 26 -15.54 -1.13 3.01
CA ARG A 26 -16.61 -1.14 2.00
C ARG A 26 -16.08 -1.52 0.62
N THR A 27 -14.91 -1.00 0.25
CA THR A 27 -14.26 -1.35 -1.02
C THR A 27 -13.90 -2.83 -1.06
N LEU A 28 -13.34 -3.37 0.03
CA LEU A 28 -13.02 -4.78 0.16
C LEU A 28 -14.28 -5.67 0.09
N GLU A 29 -15.36 -5.25 0.75
CA GLU A 29 -16.65 -5.93 0.73
C GLU A 29 -17.25 -5.95 -0.69
N LEU A 30 -17.24 -4.83 -1.41
CA LEU A 30 -17.70 -4.75 -2.80
C LEU A 30 -16.88 -5.68 -3.73
N VAL A 31 -15.56 -5.71 -3.55
CA VAL A 31 -14.69 -6.60 -4.31
C VAL A 31 -15.00 -8.07 -3.98
N ALA A 32 -15.17 -8.40 -2.72
CA ALA A 32 -15.51 -9.76 -2.28
C ALA A 32 -16.87 -10.21 -2.85
N ASN A 33 -17.90 -9.36 -2.76
CA ASN A 33 -19.24 -9.67 -3.28
C ASN A 33 -19.23 -9.86 -4.79
N LYS A 34 -18.53 -9.00 -5.54
CA LYS A 34 -18.38 -9.17 -6.98
C LYS A 34 -17.71 -10.51 -7.34
N ARG A 35 -16.71 -10.94 -6.56
CA ARG A 35 -16.05 -12.25 -6.77
C ARG A 35 -16.96 -13.43 -6.43
N ILE A 36 -17.81 -13.30 -5.40
CA ILE A 36 -18.83 -14.30 -5.07
C ILE A 36 -19.83 -14.44 -6.22
N GLU A 37 -20.34 -13.31 -6.73
CA GLU A 37 -21.27 -13.29 -7.87
C GLU A 37 -20.64 -13.90 -9.13
N GLU A 38 -19.41 -13.52 -9.48
CA GLU A 38 -18.65 -14.11 -10.60
C GLU A 38 -18.48 -15.63 -10.44
N THR A 39 -18.26 -16.11 -9.20
CA THR A 39 -18.11 -17.54 -8.89
C THR A 39 -19.43 -18.29 -9.05
N GLN A 40 -20.52 -17.75 -8.50
CA GLN A 40 -21.86 -18.35 -8.60
C GLN A 40 -22.34 -18.43 -10.05
N LEU A 41 -22.16 -17.34 -10.81
CA LEU A 41 -22.47 -17.32 -12.24
C LEU A 41 -21.64 -18.36 -13.00
N SER A 42 -20.35 -18.48 -12.67
CA SER A 42 -19.47 -19.46 -13.29
C SER A 42 -19.86 -20.91 -12.98
N GLN A 43 -20.37 -21.20 -11.77
CA GLN A 43 -20.92 -22.51 -11.43
C GLN A 43 -22.15 -22.83 -12.27
N GLN A 44 -23.11 -21.90 -12.34
CA GLN A 44 -24.34 -22.09 -13.12
C GLN A 44 -24.06 -22.28 -14.62
N LEU A 45 -23.11 -21.52 -15.17
CA LEU A 45 -22.74 -21.62 -16.58
C LEU A 45 -21.92 -22.87 -16.88
N LEU A 46 -21.08 -23.33 -15.95
CA LEU A 46 -20.37 -24.60 -16.04
C LEU A 46 -21.33 -25.79 -16.12
N GLU A 47 -22.41 -25.79 -15.34
CA GLU A 47 -23.43 -26.85 -15.33
C GLU A 47 -24.11 -27.04 -16.70
N ILE A 48 -24.16 -25.97 -17.51
CA ILE A 48 -24.71 -26.01 -18.88
C ILE A 48 -23.61 -26.04 -19.96
N GLY A 49 -22.36 -26.30 -19.57
CA GLY A 49 -21.23 -26.47 -20.48
C GLY A 49 -20.67 -25.17 -21.09
N ILE A 50 -21.00 -24.01 -20.50
CA ILE A 50 -20.49 -22.71 -20.93
C ILE A 50 -19.31 -22.31 -20.07
N ASP A 51 -18.16 -22.14 -20.71
CA ASP A 51 -16.96 -21.65 -20.05
C ASP A 51 -17.04 -20.13 -19.86
N THR A 52 -17.05 -19.70 -18.60
CA THR A 52 -16.81 -18.28 -18.26
C THR A 52 -15.32 -17.97 -18.26
N GLY A 53 -14.95 -16.69 -18.17
CA GLY A 53 -13.55 -16.29 -17.97
C GLY A 53 -12.90 -16.99 -16.77
N LEU A 54 -13.64 -17.11 -15.66
CA LEU A 54 -13.18 -17.80 -14.46
C LEU A 54 -12.98 -19.31 -14.71
N ILE A 55 -13.91 -19.99 -15.38
CA ILE A 55 -13.77 -21.41 -15.74
C ILE A 55 -12.60 -21.62 -16.70
N SER A 56 -12.42 -20.74 -17.69
CA SER A 56 -11.28 -20.78 -18.61
C SER A 56 -9.96 -20.60 -17.86
N ASP A 57 -9.90 -19.68 -16.91
CA ASP A 57 -8.70 -19.47 -16.09
C ASP A 57 -8.43 -20.68 -15.17
N PHE A 58 -9.46 -21.32 -14.61
CA PHE A 58 -9.33 -22.58 -13.88
C PHE A 58 -8.85 -23.73 -14.77
N LYS A 59 -9.36 -23.85 -15.99
CA LYS A 59 -8.88 -24.87 -16.96
C LYS A 59 -7.42 -24.65 -17.31
N LYS A 60 -7.01 -23.42 -17.58
CA LYS A 60 -5.60 -23.09 -17.83
C LYS A 60 -4.73 -23.35 -16.59
N LEU A 61 -5.25 -23.10 -15.38
CA LEU A 61 -4.60 -23.44 -14.12
C LEU A 61 -4.46 -24.96 -13.94
N LEU A 62 -5.41 -25.77 -14.41
CA LEU A 62 -5.27 -27.23 -14.42
C LEU A 62 -4.30 -27.73 -15.50
N GLU A 63 -4.21 -27.02 -16.64
CA GLU A 63 -3.28 -27.34 -17.74
C GLU A 63 -1.83 -26.93 -17.43
N ASN A 64 -1.62 -25.81 -16.74
CA ASN A 64 -0.32 -25.31 -16.31
C ASN A 64 -0.37 -24.63 -14.92
N PRO A 65 -0.47 -25.43 -13.85
CA PRO A 65 -0.71 -24.91 -12.49
C PRO A 65 0.43 -24.04 -11.97
N VAL A 66 1.67 -24.30 -12.40
CA VAL A 66 2.84 -23.58 -11.93
C VAL A 66 2.88 -22.16 -12.49
N SER A 67 2.63 -21.96 -13.80
CA SER A 67 2.65 -20.62 -14.38
C SER A 67 1.52 -19.75 -13.85
N HIS A 68 0.31 -20.31 -13.69
CA HIS A 68 -0.84 -19.55 -13.19
C HIS A 68 -0.77 -19.23 -11.70
N PHE A 69 -0.15 -20.11 -10.90
CA PHE A 69 0.16 -19.80 -9.50
C PHE A 69 1.16 -18.65 -9.40
N LEU A 70 2.17 -18.60 -10.28
CA LEU A 70 3.12 -17.49 -10.36
C LEU A 70 2.45 -16.19 -10.80
N ASP A 71 1.58 -16.22 -11.81
CA ASP A 71 0.83 -15.04 -12.26
C ASP A 71 -0.12 -14.51 -11.17
N SER A 72 -0.78 -15.42 -10.44
CA SER A 72 -1.65 -15.07 -9.32
C SER A 72 -0.86 -14.44 -8.17
N LYS A 73 0.32 -15.01 -7.86
CA LYS A 73 1.26 -14.43 -6.89
C LYS A 73 1.68 -13.02 -7.31
N ASP A 74 2.00 -12.80 -8.59
CA ASP A 74 2.38 -11.48 -9.10
C ASP A 74 1.23 -10.48 -9.02
N SER A 75 -0.01 -10.91 -9.29
CA SER A 75 -1.20 -10.06 -9.12
C SER A 75 -1.41 -9.68 -7.65
N ILE A 76 -1.30 -10.64 -6.72
CA ILE A 76 -1.42 -10.37 -5.27
C ILE A 76 -0.32 -9.42 -4.81
N ASN A 77 0.93 -9.67 -5.23
CA ASN A 77 2.07 -8.80 -4.92
C ASN A 77 1.86 -7.37 -5.42
N ARG A 78 1.25 -7.20 -6.60
CA ARG A 78 0.93 -5.88 -7.15
C ARG A 78 -0.12 -5.16 -6.32
N VAL A 79 -1.23 -5.83 -5.97
CA VAL A 79 -2.28 -5.25 -5.11
C VAL A 79 -1.71 -4.85 -3.75
N LEU A 80 -0.91 -5.72 -3.14
CA LEU A 80 -0.27 -5.44 -1.86
C LEU A 80 0.72 -4.28 -1.95
N SER A 81 1.53 -4.23 -3.02
CA SER A 81 2.45 -3.11 -3.28
C SER A 81 1.71 -1.77 -3.41
N ASP A 82 0.56 -1.76 -4.07
CA ASP A 82 -0.26 -0.56 -4.23
C ASP A 82 -0.94 -0.16 -2.91
N ALA A 83 -1.39 -1.11 -2.11
CA ALA A 83 -1.92 -0.86 -0.77
C ALA A 83 -0.85 -0.25 0.15
N LEU A 84 0.34 -0.85 0.21
CA LEU A 84 1.47 -0.32 0.98
C LEU A 84 1.89 1.07 0.49
N THR A 85 1.86 1.30 -0.83
CA THR A 85 2.12 2.63 -1.40
C THR A 85 1.12 3.67 -0.90
N LYS A 86 -0.18 3.35 -0.86
CA LYS A 86 -1.21 4.25 -0.33
C LYS A 86 -1.04 4.52 1.16
N ILE A 87 -0.69 3.49 1.93
CA ILE A 87 -0.40 3.62 3.38
C ILE A 87 0.77 4.58 3.60
N VAL A 88 1.89 4.37 2.90
CA VAL A 88 3.07 5.25 2.99
C VAL A 88 2.74 6.66 2.54
N ALA A 89 2.05 6.84 1.41
CA ALA A 89 1.65 8.15 0.92
C ALA A 89 0.77 8.90 1.94
N THR A 90 -0.18 8.20 2.56
CA THR A 90 -1.06 8.77 3.60
C THR A 90 -0.25 9.17 4.82
N TYR A 91 0.67 8.32 5.26
CA TYR A 91 1.57 8.63 6.37
C TYR A 91 2.40 9.88 6.08
N LEU A 92 3.04 9.97 4.89
CA LEU A 92 3.85 11.12 4.51
C LEU A 92 3.01 12.41 4.36
N TYR A 93 1.80 12.31 3.81
CA TYR A 93 0.87 13.42 3.69
C TYR A 93 0.40 13.94 5.06
N ASN A 94 0.17 13.04 6.02
CA ASN A 94 -0.18 13.43 7.40
C ASN A 94 0.98 14.13 8.13
N ASN A 95 2.21 13.97 7.62
CA ASN A 95 3.42 14.66 8.08
C ASN A 95 3.85 15.77 7.11
N LYS A 96 2.92 16.37 6.35
CA LYS A 96 3.20 17.46 5.39
C LYS A 96 3.72 18.75 6.02
N ASP A 97 3.66 18.87 7.34
CA ASP A 97 4.31 19.91 8.12
C ASP A 97 5.84 19.79 8.02
N ILE A 98 6.39 18.56 8.01
CA ILE A 98 7.82 18.28 7.86
C ILE A 98 8.22 17.85 6.43
N VAL A 99 7.33 17.20 5.69
CA VAL A 99 7.56 16.76 4.30
C VAL A 99 7.25 17.91 3.34
N LYS A 100 8.22 18.21 2.45
CA LYS A 100 8.05 19.17 1.34
C LYS A 100 7.55 18.48 0.07
N HIS A 101 8.21 17.38 -0.31
CA HIS A 101 7.83 16.55 -1.45
C HIS A 101 8.06 15.08 -1.12
N ALA A 102 7.25 14.19 -1.69
CA ALA A 102 7.54 12.77 -1.66
C ALA A 102 7.21 12.10 -3.00
N PHE A 103 8.07 11.17 -3.40
CA PHE A 103 7.96 10.46 -4.67
C PHE A 103 8.11 8.96 -4.46
N ARG A 104 7.31 8.16 -5.18
CA ARG A 104 7.61 6.74 -5.37
C ARG A 104 8.64 6.62 -6.49
N THR A 105 9.82 6.11 -6.19
CA THR A 105 10.86 5.93 -7.21
C THR A 105 10.64 4.64 -8.00
N LYS A 106 11.18 4.60 -9.22
CA LYS A 106 11.13 3.38 -10.03
C LYS A 106 11.79 2.20 -9.30
N VAL A 107 11.06 1.09 -9.29
CA VAL A 107 11.38 -0.16 -8.60
C VAL A 107 12.78 -0.65 -9.03
N SER A 108 13.64 -0.95 -8.05
CA SER A 108 14.82 -1.78 -8.31
C SER A 108 14.37 -3.24 -8.41
N SER A 109 15.11 -4.08 -9.15
CA SER A 109 14.74 -5.45 -9.57
C SER A 109 14.39 -6.46 -8.45
N ASN A 110 14.38 -6.04 -7.19
CA ASN A 110 14.09 -6.85 -6.00
C ASN A 110 12.65 -6.67 -5.45
N GLY A 111 11.78 -5.90 -6.11
CA GLY A 111 10.39 -5.71 -5.66
C GLY A 111 10.21 -4.78 -4.46
N ALA A 112 11.28 -4.10 -4.02
CA ALA A 112 11.23 -3.14 -2.93
C ALA A 112 10.45 -1.87 -3.30
N LEU A 113 9.74 -1.32 -2.31
CA LEU A 113 9.05 -0.04 -2.43
C LEU A 113 9.96 1.07 -1.94
N HIS A 114 10.47 1.87 -2.88
CA HIS A 114 11.36 2.98 -2.58
C HIS A 114 10.63 4.32 -2.64
N PHE A 115 10.85 5.14 -1.61
CA PHE A 115 10.27 6.47 -1.50
C PHE A 115 11.39 7.50 -1.31
N SER A 116 11.47 8.45 -2.23
CA SER A 116 12.33 9.63 -2.08
C SER A 116 11.55 10.74 -1.40
N ILE A 117 12.05 11.23 -0.26
CA ILE A 117 11.39 12.20 0.59
C ILE A 117 12.28 13.44 0.68
N VAL A 118 11.71 14.59 0.37
CA VAL A 118 12.32 15.90 0.55
C VAL A 118 11.68 16.54 1.76
N LEU A 119 12.48 16.89 2.75
CA LEU A 119 12.02 17.57 3.96
C LEU A 119 12.03 19.09 3.75
N LYS A 120 11.14 19.80 4.44
CA LYS A 120 11.20 21.27 4.50
C LYS A 120 12.45 21.73 5.23
N GLU A 121 12.78 21.04 6.32
CA GLU A 121 14.00 21.21 7.08
C GLU A 121 14.63 19.83 7.32
N ASP A 122 15.85 19.65 6.84
CA ASP A 122 16.54 18.36 6.86
C ASP A 122 17.31 18.16 8.18
N THR A 123 16.57 17.87 9.25
CA THR A 123 17.11 17.64 10.61
C THR A 123 17.04 16.18 11.03
N TYR A 124 17.86 15.78 12.01
CA TYR A 124 17.82 14.43 12.57
C TYR A 124 16.45 14.12 13.20
N GLU A 125 15.83 15.12 13.84
CA GLU A 125 14.52 15.02 14.46
C GLU A 125 13.43 14.72 13.42
N ASN A 126 13.39 15.48 12.31
CA ASN A 126 12.39 15.30 11.25
C ASN A 126 12.56 13.95 10.55
N ARG A 127 13.81 13.56 10.25
CA ARG A 127 14.11 12.22 9.72
C ARG A 127 13.67 11.13 10.70
N GLY A 128 13.99 11.30 11.98
CA GLY A 128 13.65 10.35 13.04
C GLY A 128 12.14 10.14 13.18
N GLN A 129 11.34 11.20 13.07
CA GLN A 129 9.88 11.10 13.09
C GLN A 129 9.36 10.19 11.96
N LEU A 130 9.83 10.40 10.73
CA LEU A 130 9.40 9.60 9.57
C LEU A 130 9.92 8.17 9.62
N LEU A 131 11.14 7.95 10.10
CA LEU A 131 11.73 6.62 10.23
C LEU A 131 11.01 5.74 11.26
N LYS A 132 10.23 6.31 12.20
CA LYS A 132 9.36 5.53 13.09
C LYS A 132 8.37 4.65 12.34
N PHE A 133 7.91 5.08 11.16
CA PHE A 133 7.08 4.25 10.30
C PHE A 133 7.79 2.97 9.90
N LEU A 134 9.05 3.06 9.45
CA LEU A 134 9.85 1.89 9.07
C LEU A 134 10.15 1.01 10.27
N THR A 135 10.40 1.59 11.45
CA THR A 135 10.59 0.82 12.68
C THR A 135 9.34 0.01 13.02
N GLY A 136 8.14 0.62 12.98
CA GLY A 136 6.89 -0.10 13.19
C GLY A 136 6.61 -1.14 12.10
N TYR A 137 6.87 -0.81 10.85
CA TYR A 137 6.69 -1.73 9.72
C TYR A 137 7.56 -2.99 9.84
N LYS A 138 8.78 -2.86 10.34
CA LYS A 138 9.69 -3.99 10.54
C LYS A 138 9.32 -4.90 11.72
N GLN A 139 8.32 -4.54 12.52
CA GLN A 139 7.80 -5.39 13.60
C GLN A 139 6.78 -6.42 13.10
N PHE A 140 6.25 -6.27 11.88
CA PHE A 140 5.33 -7.25 11.30
C PHE A 140 6.07 -8.47 10.78
N GLU A 141 5.47 -9.65 10.96
CA GLU A 141 5.99 -10.87 10.33
C GLU A 141 6.02 -10.70 8.81
N ASN A 142 7.09 -11.21 8.19
CA ASN A 142 7.30 -11.19 6.74
C ASN A 142 7.41 -9.79 6.09
N TRP A 143 7.78 -8.74 6.83
CA TRP A 143 8.04 -7.40 6.26
C TRP A 143 9.07 -7.43 5.12
N GLU A 144 9.99 -8.41 5.13
CA GLU A 144 11.04 -8.62 4.14
C GLU A 144 10.50 -9.03 2.76
N ALA A 145 9.27 -9.56 2.69
CA ALA A 145 8.64 -9.90 1.42
C ALA A 145 8.26 -8.65 0.60
N HIS A 146 8.06 -7.52 1.26
CA HIS A 146 7.71 -6.23 0.64
C HIS A 146 8.48 -5.07 1.27
N PRO A 147 9.82 -5.04 1.14
CA PRO A 147 10.63 -4.10 1.88
C PRO A 147 10.33 -2.66 1.47
N ILE A 148 10.09 -1.80 2.47
CA ILE A 148 9.86 -0.36 2.28
C ILE A 148 11.14 0.39 2.66
N ASN A 149 11.58 1.27 1.77
CA ASN A 149 12.80 2.05 1.95
C ASN A 149 12.51 3.55 1.81
N PHE A 150 12.96 4.33 2.79
CA PHE A 150 12.96 5.79 2.72
C PHE A 150 14.35 6.30 2.38
N GLN A 151 14.41 7.18 1.39
CA GLN A 151 15.61 7.92 1.02
C GLN A 151 15.33 9.40 1.17
N PHE A 152 16.06 10.07 2.06
CA PHE A 152 15.98 11.52 2.21
C PHE A 152 16.83 12.19 1.15
N VAL A 153 16.23 13.10 0.39
CA VAL A 153 16.87 13.75 -0.77
C VAL A 153 16.87 15.26 -0.57
N PRO A 154 18.02 15.93 -0.71
CA PRO A 154 18.08 17.39 -0.75
C PRO A 154 17.26 17.96 -1.92
N GLU A 155 16.55 19.05 -1.69
CA GLU A 155 15.66 19.68 -2.69
C GLU A 155 16.33 19.94 -4.05
N ARG A 156 17.60 20.36 -4.04
CA ARG A 156 18.40 20.61 -5.25
C ARG A 156 18.55 19.39 -6.18
N LEU A 157 18.22 18.18 -5.72
CA LEU A 157 18.34 16.94 -6.49
C LEU A 157 16.99 16.41 -6.99
N ILE A 158 15.87 17.09 -6.75
CA ILE A 158 14.53 16.63 -7.17
C ILE A 158 14.47 16.33 -8.67
N SER A 159 15.07 17.19 -9.50
CA SER A 159 15.08 17.03 -10.97
C SER A 159 15.84 15.79 -11.46
N LYS A 160 16.61 15.13 -10.58
CA LYS A 160 17.36 13.90 -10.88
C LYS A 160 16.65 12.64 -10.40
N ILE A 161 15.51 12.76 -9.74
CA ILE A 161 14.78 11.60 -9.23
C ILE A 161 13.96 10.99 -10.37
N GLU A 162 14.23 9.72 -10.68
CA GLU A 162 13.36 8.93 -11.57
C GLU A 162 12.15 8.41 -10.78
N THR A 163 10.98 8.96 -11.07
CA THR A 163 9.76 8.69 -10.30
C THR A 163 8.72 7.94 -11.13
N ILE A 164 7.89 7.15 -10.44
CA ILE A 164 6.64 6.60 -10.97
C ILE A 164 5.51 7.61 -10.77
N GLY A 165 5.61 8.47 -9.74
CA GLY A 165 4.70 9.56 -9.47
C GLY A 165 5.03 10.31 -8.19
N GLN A 166 4.58 11.57 -8.11
CA GLN A 166 4.59 12.36 -6.89
C GLN A 166 3.38 12.00 -6.02
N ILE A 167 3.61 11.83 -4.73
CA ILE A 167 2.60 11.40 -3.75
C ILE A 167 2.33 12.45 -2.65
N VAL A 168 3.26 13.38 -2.43
CA VAL A 168 3.11 14.59 -1.60
C VAL A 168 3.77 15.77 -2.30
#